data_AF-A0A2X2WCZ7-F1
#
_entry.id   AF-A0A2X2WCZ7-F1
#
_cell.length_a   1.000
_cell.length_b   1.000
_cell.length_c   1.000
_cell.angle_alpha   90.00
_cell.angle_beta   90.00
_cell.angle_gamma   90.00
#
_symmetry.space_group_name_H-M   'P 1'
#
loop_
_entity.id
_entity.type
_entity.pdbx_description
1 polymer ?
#
loop_
_entity_poly.entity_id
_entity_poly.type
_entity_poly.pdbx_seq_one_letter_code
_entity_poly.pdbx_strand_id
1 'polypeptide(L)' 'MINDADQIIVALQDGRVFEALLVGSDTLTDLAVLKINATGGLPTIPINTKRSPHIG' A
#
# COMPACT_ATOMS: atom_id res chain seq x y z
N MET A 1 11.79 -9.08 -1.84
CA MET A 1 10.40 -9.32 -1.38
C MET A 1 10.19 -8.49 -0.13
N ILE A 2 8.98 -7.98 0.13
CA ILE A 2 8.73 -7.25 1.40
C ILE A 2 8.74 -8.17 2.63
N ASN A 3 8.71 -9.49 2.41
CA ASN A 3 8.70 -10.51 3.45
C ASN A 3 10.00 -10.59 4.28
N ASP A 4 11.10 -10.00 3.80
CA ASP A 4 12.41 -10.03 4.48
C ASP A 4 12.83 -8.65 5.03
N ALA A 5 11.89 -7.70 5.13
CA ALA A 5 12.18 -6.38 5.66
C ALA A 5 12.11 -6.38 7.20
N ASP A 6 13.22 -6.04 7.85
CA ASP A 6 13.27 -5.84 9.32
C ASP A 6 12.34 -4.70 9.77
N GLN A 7 12.14 -3.70 8.90
CA GLN A 7 11.23 -2.59 9.11
C GLN A 7 10.66 -2.08 7.78
N ILE A 8 9.38 -1.68 7.79
CA ILE A 8 8.71 -1.06 6.64
C ILE A 8 8.30 0.36 7.01
N ILE A 9 8.80 1.34 6.26
CA ILE A 9 8.49 2.76 6.44
C ILE A 9 7.62 3.25 5.27
N VAL A 10 6.52 3.94 5.60
CA VAL A 10 5.61 4.56 4.63
C VAL A 10 5.71 6.07 4.77
N ALA A 11 6.13 6.74 3.69
CA ALA A 11 6.10 8.19 3.56
C ALA A 11 4.92 8.61 2.69
N LEU A 12 4.03 9.45 3.24
CA LEU A 12 2.90 10.00 2.53
C LEU A 12 3.30 11.25 1.75
N GLN A 13 2.53 11.58 0.71
CA GLN A 13 2.76 12.76 -0.14
C GLN A 13 2.63 14.10 0.61
N ASP A 14 1.97 14.10 1.77
CA ASP A 14 1.85 15.25 2.66
C ASP A 14 3.02 15.40 3.64
N GLY A 15 4.04 14.54 3.54
CA GLY A 15 5.26 14.57 4.34
C GLY A 15 5.19 13.77 5.65
N ARG A 16 4.05 13.16 6.00
CA ARG A 16 3.95 12.29 7.18
C ARG A 16 4.66 10.96 6.96
N VAL A 17 5.27 10.43 8.01
CA VAL A 17 6.00 9.15 7.98
C VAL A 17 5.46 8.22 9.06
N PHE A 18 5.26 6.94 8.70
CA PHE A 18 4.74 5.91 9.59
C PHE A 18 5.56 4.63 9.46
N GLU A 19 5.69 3.93 10.58
CA GLU A 19 6.01 2.51 10.55
C GLU A 19 4.77 1.71 10.14
N ALA A 20 4.97 0.73 9.27
CA ALA A 20 3.90 -0.11 8.75
C ALA A 20 4.05 -1.55 9.20
N LEU A 21 2.91 -2.19 9.41
CA LEU A 21 2.80 -3.61 9.68
C LEU A 21 2.39 -4.33 8.40
N LEU A 22 3.05 -5.45 8.09
CA LEU A 22 2.62 -6.36 7.04
C LEU A 22 1.32 -7.06 7.49
N VAL A 23 0.24 -6.87 6.73
CA VAL A 23 -1.03 -7.57 6.95
C VAL A 23 -1.02 -8.92 6.24
N GLY A 24 -0.44 -8.97 5.04
CA GLY A 24 -0.26 -10.19 4.28
C GLY A 24 0.38 -9.91 2.92
N SER A 25 0.92 -10.96 2.31
CA SER A 25 1.51 -10.92 0.97
C SER A 25 1.14 -12.18 0.19
N ASP A 26 1.01 -12.02 -1.12
CA ASP A 26 0.82 -13.10 -2.09
C ASP A 26 1.98 -13.08 -3.08
N THR A 27 2.83 -14.10 -2.97
CA THR A 27 4.05 -14.24 -3.78
C THR A 27 3.77 -14.64 -5.22
N LEU A 28 2.61 -15.24 -5.51
CA LEU A 28 2.26 -15.68 -6.87
C LEU A 28 1.83 -14.49 -7.73
N THR A 29 1.13 -13.52 -7.12
CA THR A 29 0.66 -12.30 -7.80
C THR A 29 1.55 -11.09 -7.56
N ASP A 30 2.60 -11.24 -6.75
CA ASP A 30 3.51 -10.17 -6.30
C ASP A 30 2.77 -8.98 -5.66
N LEU A 31 1.80 -9.28 -4.80
CA LEU A 31 0.99 -8.29 -4.08
C LEU A 31 1.22 -8.37 -2.58
N ALA A 32 1.11 -7.22 -1.90
CA ALA A 32 1.15 -7.14 -0.44
C ALA A 32 0.20 -6.06 0.09
N VAL A 33 -0.32 -6.28 1.30
CA VAL A 33 -1.17 -5.35 2.02
C VAL A 33 -0.47 -4.92 3.30
N LEU A 34 -0.34 -3.61 3.49
CA LEU A 34 0.31 -2.99 4.64
C LEU A 34 -0.69 -2.17 5.45
N LYS A 35 -0.46 -2.03 6.75
CA LYS A 35 -1.26 -1.21 7.66
C LYS A 35 -0.40 -0.20 8.39
N ILE A 36 -0.86 1.05 8.42
CA ILE A 36 -0.31 2.13 9.23
C ILE A 36 -1.35 2.61 10.24
N ASN A 37 -0.91 3.03 11.42
CA ASN A 37 -1.77 3.62 12.44
C ASN A 37 -1.76 5.15 12.31
N ALA A 38 -2.62 5.69 11.45
CA ALA A 38 -2.78 7.14 11.28
C ALA A 38 -3.97 7.66 12.10
N THR A 39 -3.78 8.81 12.77
CA THR A 39 -4.79 9.46 13.62
C THR A 39 -5.69 10.45 12.86
N GLY A 40 -5.44 10.66 11.58
CA GLY A 40 -6.24 11.50 10.68
C GLY A 40 -6.50 10.81 9.34
N GLY A 41 -7.23 11.47 8.45
CA GLY A 41 -7.52 10.95 7.11
C GLY A 41 -6.25 10.57 6.34
N LEU A 42 -6.33 9.47 5.59
CA LEU A 42 -5.31 9.08 4.62
C LEU A 42 -5.73 9.54 3.22
N PRO A 43 -4.80 10.02 2.38
CA PRO A 43 -5.07 10.19 0.97
C PRO A 43 -5.41 8.82 0.36
N THR A 44 -6.48 8.73 -0.41
CA THR A 44 -6.92 7.50 -1.07
C THR A 44 -7.04 7.71 -2.58
N ILE A 45 -6.74 6.66 -3.34
CA ILE A 45 -6.95 6.64 -4.79
C ILE A 45 -8.32 6.02 -5.05
N PRO A 46 -9.27 6.73 -5.68
CA PRO A 46 -10.56 6.16 -6.04
C PRO A 46 -10.40 5.02 -7.04
N ILE A 47 -11.08 3.90 -6.79
CA ILE A 47 -11.09 2.76 -7.71
C ILE A 47 -12.26 2.93 -8.68
N ASN A 48 -11.96 3.02 -9.97
CA ASN A 48 -12.99 3.00 -11.01
C ASN A 48 -13.36 1.55 -11.37
N THR A 49 -14.51 1.09 -10.88
CA THR A 49 -15.03 -0.26 -11.14
C THR A 49 -15.46 -0.49 -12.59
N LYS A 50 -15.61 0.56 -13.39
CA LYS A 50 -16.01 0.50 -14.81
C LYS A 50 -14.82 0.57 -15.77
N ARG A 51 -13.59 0.58 -15.27
CA ARG A 51 -12.39 0.70 -16.11
C ARG A 51 -12.19 -0.59 -16.92
N SER A 52 -12.35 -0.50 -18.24
CA SER A 52 -11.92 -1.54 -19.16
C SER A 52 -10.44 -1.33 -19.53
N PRO A 53 -9.58 -2.36 -19.42
CA PRO A 53 -8.24 -2.31 -20.00
C PRO A 53 -8.34 -2.13 -21.52
N HIS A 54 -7.42 -1.35 -22.09
CA HIS A 54 -7.29 -1.20 -23.54
C HIS A 54 -5.84 -1.49 -23.92
N ILE A 55 -5.64 -2.18 -25.05
CA ILE A 55 -4.33 -2.35 -25.68
C ILE A 55 -4.16 -1.16 -26.64
N GLY A 56 -2.98 -0.54 -26.63
CA GLY A 56 -2.61 0.56 -27.53
C GLY A 56 -2.22 0.09 -28.93
#